data_AF-A0A1S8C5L8-F1
#
_entry.id   AF-A0A1S8C5L8-F1
#
_cell.length_a   1.000
_cell.length_b   1.000
_cell.length_c   1.000
_cell.angle_alpha   90.00
_cell.angle_beta   90.00
_cell.angle_gamma   90.00
#
_symmetry.space_group_name_H-M   'P 1'
#
loop_
_entity.id
_entity.type
_entity.pdbx_description
1 polymer ?
#
loop_
_entity_poly.entity_id
_entity_poly.type
_entity_poly.pdbx_seq_one_letter_code
_entity_poly.pdbx_strand_id
1 'polypeptide(L)'
;MEQLRVPLAGDTLARVHAEECATAAVLAAVGIAVDGFAAAGETLSGDVVLRRRSGEQIHLEALQRSVVLELVPGGPLPATLAVGEDELRLPVTVRPVTCDPHVLAETKQPFVFPLLVQVGDGEAVAVDLPLSGAQRAQLQELLGRVC
;
A
#
# COMPACT_ATOMS: atom_id res chain seq x y z
N MET A 1 0.86 39.57 -30.03
CA MET A 1 0.52 38.55 -29.04
C MET A 1 1.82 37.86 -28.65
N GLU A 2 2.28 38.06 -27.43
CA GLU A 2 3.51 37.45 -26.94
C GLU A 2 3.20 36.00 -26.54
N GLN A 3 3.80 35.03 -27.23
CA GLN A 3 3.68 33.62 -26.85
C GLN A 3 4.60 33.36 -25.67
N LEU A 4 4.03 33.24 -24.47
CA LEU A 4 4.73 32.73 -23.30
C LEU A 4 5.14 31.28 -23.58
N ARG A 5 6.42 31.07 -23.92
CA ARG A 5 7.01 29.73 -23.99
C ARG A 5 7.60 29.41 -22.62
N VAL A 6 6.95 28.52 -21.89
CA VAL A 6 7.50 27.94 -20.66
C VAL A 6 8.44 26.81 -21.07
N PRO A 7 9.76 26.92 -20.84
CA PRO A 7 10.66 25.78 -21.03
C PRO A 7 10.34 24.74 -19.96
N LEU A 8 9.72 23.63 -20.37
CA LEU A 8 9.57 22.46 -19.51
C LEU A 8 10.95 21.79 -19.43
N ALA A 9 11.74 22.07 -18.40
CA ALA A 9 12.86 21.21 -18.05
C ALA A 9 12.26 19.82 -17.72
N GLY A 10 12.46 18.85 -18.61
CA GLY A 10 11.63 17.64 -18.76
C GLY A 10 11.84 16.54 -17.72
N ASP A 11 12.68 16.78 -16.73
CA ASP A 11 13.24 15.73 -15.87
C ASP A 11 12.19 15.21 -14.86
N THR A 12 11.33 16.11 -14.36
CA THR A 12 10.28 15.74 -13.39
C THR A 12 9.21 14.85 -14.01
N LEU A 13 8.77 15.15 -15.24
CA LEU A 13 7.77 14.32 -15.91
C LEU A 13 8.33 12.95 -16.26
N ALA A 14 9.58 12.89 -16.72
CA ALA A 14 10.25 11.62 -16.99
C ALA A 14 10.34 10.75 -15.72
N ARG A 15 10.64 11.36 -14.57
CA ARG A 15 10.66 10.67 -13.28
C ARG A 15 9.29 10.12 -12.88
N VAL A 16 8.24 10.96 -12.90
CA VAL A 16 6.88 10.52 -12.55
C VAL A 16 6.42 9.40 -13.49
N HIS A 17 6.69 9.53 -14.79
CA HIS A 17 6.36 8.49 -15.76
C HIS A 17 7.08 7.17 -15.46
N ALA A 18 8.37 7.22 -15.09
CA ALA A 18 9.12 6.03 -14.70
C ALA A 18 8.54 5.38 -13.43
N GLU A 19 8.15 6.16 -12.43
CA GLU A 19 7.49 5.69 -11.20
C GLU A 19 6.14 5.01 -11.50
N GLU A 20 5.31 5.61 -12.37
CA GLU A 20 4.03 5.05 -12.79
C GLU A 20 4.20 3.76 -13.61
N CYS A 21 5.17 3.72 -14.53
CA CYS A 21 5.50 2.52 -15.29
C CYS A 21 6.01 1.39 -14.38
N ALA A 22 6.84 1.70 -13.39
CA ALA A 22 7.31 0.73 -12.42
C ALA A 22 6.15 0.14 -11.61
N THR A 23 5.23 0.99 -11.15
CA THR A 23 4.02 0.56 -10.43
C THR A 23 3.14 -0.34 -11.29
N ALA A 24 2.93 0.05 -12.56
CA ALA A 24 2.16 -0.75 -13.51
C ALA A 24 2.80 -2.12 -13.78
N ALA A 25 4.13 -2.18 -13.87
CA ALA A 25 4.87 -3.43 -14.05
C ALA A 25 4.70 -4.38 -12.85
N VAL A 26 4.79 -3.85 -11.61
CA VAL A 26 4.52 -4.66 -10.41
C VAL A 26 3.08 -5.17 -10.40
N LEU A 27 2.09 -4.32 -10.67
CA LEU A 27 0.68 -4.74 -10.70
C LEU A 27 0.35 -5.72 -11.83
N ALA A 28 1.14 -5.72 -12.91
CA ALA A 28 1.04 -6.75 -13.95
C ALA A 28 1.61 -8.10 -13.47
N ALA A 29 2.63 -8.08 -12.61
CA ALA A 29 3.30 -9.28 -12.08
C ALA A 29 2.59 -9.90 -10.87
N VAL A 30 1.92 -9.09 -10.05
CA VAL A 30 1.26 -9.54 -8.81
C VAL A 30 -0.07 -8.83 -8.58
N GLY A 31 -1.08 -9.60 -8.19
CA GLY A 31 -2.32 -9.08 -7.63
C GLY A 31 -2.16 -8.83 -6.15
N ILE A 32 -2.48 -7.62 -5.70
CA ILE A 32 -2.42 -7.22 -4.28
C ILE A 32 -3.85 -7.03 -3.80
N ALA A 33 -4.17 -7.56 -2.63
CA ALA A 33 -5.48 -7.40 -2.00
C ALA A 33 -5.37 -7.40 -0.48
N VAL A 34 -6.46 -6.98 0.16
CA VAL A 34 -6.70 -7.23 1.59
C VAL A 34 -7.90 -8.15 1.70
N ASP A 35 -7.80 -9.18 2.52
CA ASP A 35 -8.90 -10.09 2.83
C ASP A 35 -9.16 -10.12 4.36
N GLY A 36 -10.40 -10.45 4.75
CA GLY A 36 -10.69 -10.88 6.12
C GLY A 36 -10.66 -9.81 7.23
N PHE A 37 -10.81 -8.52 6.90
CA PHE A 37 -10.89 -7.48 7.93
C PHE A 37 -11.97 -7.76 9.00
N ALA A 38 -11.53 -7.91 10.24
CA ALA A 38 -12.35 -8.19 11.40
C ALA A 38 -11.92 -7.34 12.59
N ALA A 39 -12.88 -6.76 13.31
CA ALA A 39 -12.61 -5.95 14.49
C ALA A 39 -12.12 -6.83 15.65
N ALA A 40 -11.03 -6.40 16.30
CA ALA A 40 -10.45 -7.03 17.47
C ALA A 40 -10.17 -5.94 18.52
N GLY A 41 -11.21 -5.55 19.26
CA GLY A 41 -11.15 -4.45 20.23
C GLY A 41 -10.79 -3.11 19.57
N GLU A 42 -9.65 -2.54 19.96
CA GLU A 42 -9.09 -1.28 19.45
C GLU A 42 -8.25 -1.46 18.18
N THR A 43 -8.30 -2.64 17.56
CA THR A 43 -7.57 -2.95 16.33
C THR A 43 -8.48 -3.60 15.29
N LEU A 44 -7.98 -3.71 14.06
CA LEU A 44 -8.59 -4.48 12.98
C LEU A 44 -7.57 -5.50 12.47
N SER A 45 -7.90 -6.79 12.51
CA SER A 45 -7.06 -7.85 11.96
C SER A 45 -7.48 -8.18 10.53
N GLY A 46 -6.55 -8.57 9.67
CA GLY A 46 -6.83 -9.14 8.35
C GLY A 46 -5.57 -9.70 7.70
N ASP A 47 -5.61 -9.92 6.40
CA ASP A 47 -4.48 -10.43 5.63
C ASP A 47 -4.20 -9.53 4.43
N VAL A 48 -2.93 -9.17 4.23
CA VAL A 48 -2.45 -8.71 2.92
C VAL A 48 -2.16 -9.94 2.08
N VAL A 49 -2.79 -10.02 0.92
CA VAL A 49 -2.69 -11.18 0.04
C VAL A 49 -2.02 -10.77 -1.27
N LEU A 50 -0.91 -11.44 -1.59
CA LEU A 50 -0.23 -11.35 -2.87
C LEU A 50 -0.57 -12.58 -3.70
N ARG A 51 -1.08 -12.39 -4.91
CA ARG A 51 -1.42 -13.47 -5.86
C ARG A 51 -0.55 -13.32 -7.10
N ARG A 52 0.20 -14.36 -7.42
CA ARG A 52 1.07 -14.37 -8.59
C ARG A 52 0.29 -14.17 -9.87
N ARG A 53 0.80 -13.32 -10.76
CA ARG A 53 0.33 -13.17 -12.15
C ARG A 53 1.43 -13.50 -13.16
N SER A 54 2.71 -13.25 -12.80
CA SER A 54 3.88 -13.62 -13.61
C SER A 54 4.92 -14.43 -12.81
N GLY A 55 5.83 -15.10 -13.52
CA GLY A 55 6.67 -16.18 -12.99
C GLY A 55 7.89 -15.79 -12.15
N GLU A 56 8.13 -14.51 -11.90
CA GLU A 56 9.29 -14.07 -11.11
C GLU A 56 8.99 -13.99 -9.62
N GLN A 57 9.96 -14.31 -8.77
CA GLN A 57 9.80 -14.19 -7.32
C GLN A 57 9.33 -12.79 -6.91
N ILE A 58 8.43 -12.69 -5.93
CA ILE A 58 7.94 -11.40 -5.43
C ILE A 58 8.33 -11.27 -3.97
N HIS A 59 8.88 -10.12 -3.60
CA HIS A 59 9.18 -9.77 -2.22
C HIS A 59 8.30 -8.61 -1.79
N LEU A 60 7.67 -8.77 -0.64
CA LEU A 60 7.08 -7.67 0.10
C LEU A 60 8.13 -7.18 1.11
N GLU A 61 8.82 -6.11 0.76
CA GLU A 61 9.94 -5.55 1.53
C GLU A 61 9.47 -4.80 2.77
N ALA A 62 8.40 -4.01 2.62
CA ALA A 62 7.87 -3.19 3.71
C ALA A 62 6.37 -2.92 3.56
N LEU A 63 5.69 -2.77 4.69
CA LEU A 63 4.37 -2.16 4.80
C LEU A 63 4.55 -0.75 5.39
N GLN A 64 4.19 0.30 4.65
CA GLN A 64 4.26 1.65 5.17
C GLN A 64 2.93 2.06 5.81
N ARG A 65 3.01 2.92 6.83
CA ARG A 65 1.85 3.47 7.51
C ARG A 65 1.17 4.57 6.69
N SER A 66 -0.11 4.79 6.96
CA SER A 66 -0.76 6.04 6.61
C SER A 66 -0.43 7.13 7.65
N VAL A 67 -0.97 8.34 7.46
CA VAL A 67 -0.80 9.44 8.42
C VAL A 67 -1.38 9.07 9.80
N VAL A 68 -2.54 8.40 9.81
CA VAL A 68 -3.34 8.17 11.02
C VAL A 68 -3.42 6.69 11.44
N LEU A 69 -3.05 5.76 10.57
CA LEU A 69 -3.13 4.32 10.80
C LEU A 69 -1.82 3.64 10.41
N GLU A 70 -1.47 2.57 11.12
CA GLU A 70 -0.33 1.71 10.82
C GLU A 70 -0.82 0.28 10.52
N LEU A 71 -0.26 -0.34 9.50
CA LEU A 71 -0.40 -1.78 9.20
C LEU A 71 0.80 -2.52 9.81
N VAL A 72 0.58 -3.23 10.91
CA VAL A 72 1.62 -4.02 11.59
C VAL A 72 1.63 -5.43 11.03
N PRO A 73 2.75 -5.92 10.44
CA PRO A 73 2.83 -7.29 9.96
C PRO A 73 2.88 -8.29 11.13
N GLY A 74 2.16 -9.40 11.00
CA GLY A 74 2.16 -10.52 11.94
C GLY A 74 3.33 -11.50 11.76
N GLY A 75 4.21 -11.24 10.79
CA GLY A 75 5.39 -12.04 10.48
C GLY A 75 6.58 -11.16 10.06
N PRO A 76 7.77 -11.76 9.88
CA PRO A 76 8.95 -11.01 9.46
C PRO A 76 8.80 -10.47 8.03
N LEU A 77 9.43 -9.32 7.78
CA LEU A 77 9.66 -8.76 6.45
C LEU A 77 11.18 -8.75 6.15
N PRO A 78 11.61 -8.98 4.90
CA PRO A 78 10.78 -9.20 3.71
C PRO A 78 10.04 -10.54 3.73
N ALA A 79 8.79 -10.53 3.26
CA ALA A 79 8.03 -11.75 3.03
C ALA A 79 8.11 -12.12 1.54
N THR A 80 8.39 -13.38 1.23
CA THR A 80 8.65 -13.84 -0.13
C THR A 80 7.53 -14.75 -0.63
N LEU A 81 7.02 -14.43 -1.82
CA LEU A 81 6.23 -15.34 -2.63
C LEU A 81 7.17 -16.03 -3.62
N ALA A 82 7.57 -17.25 -3.31
CA ALA A 82 8.60 -17.98 -4.03
C ALA A 82 8.11 -18.44 -5.42
N VAL A 83 9.05 -18.67 -6.35
CA VAL A 83 8.70 -19.24 -7.66
C VAL A 83 8.03 -20.60 -7.46
N GLY A 84 6.88 -20.80 -8.11
CA GLY A 84 6.07 -22.02 -7.96
C GLY A 84 4.99 -21.94 -6.88
N GLU A 85 4.98 -20.89 -6.06
CA GLU A 85 3.85 -20.56 -5.18
C GLU A 85 2.93 -19.55 -5.86
N ASP A 86 1.62 -19.76 -5.74
CA ASP A 86 0.60 -18.91 -6.37
C ASP A 86 0.11 -17.78 -5.47
N GLU A 87 0.20 -17.93 -4.15
CA GLU A 87 -0.35 -17.01 -3.17
C GLU A 87 0.53 -16.91 -1.92
N LEU A 88 0.74 -15.68 -1.44
CA LEU A 88 1.31 -15.37 -0.13
C LEU A 88 0.25 -14.62 0.67
N ARG A 89 0.02 -15.07 1.91
CA ARG A 89 -0.83 -14.37 2.88
C ARG A 89 0.03 -13.89 4.04
N LEU A 90 0.03 -12.58 4.27
CA LEU A 90 0.67 -11.96 5.41
C LEU A 90 -0.41 -11.44 6.36
N PRO A 91 -0.58 -12.04 7.55
CA PRO A 91 -1.45 -11.50 8.57
C PRO A 91 -1.00 -10.09 8.95
N VAL A 92 -1.96 -9.17 9.11
CA VAL A 92 -1.73 -7.78 9.49
C VAL A 92 -2.69 -7.35 10.59
N THR A 93 -2.22 -6.44 11.43
CA THR A 93 -3.05 -5.73 12.41
C THR A 93 -3.00 -4.24 12.13
N VAL A 94 -4.17 -3.63 11.97
CA VAL A 94 -4.31 -2.19 11.77
C VAL A 94 -4.65 -1.52 13.09
N ARG A 95 -3.95 -0.44 13.41
CA ARG A 95 -4.17 0.36 14.62
C ARG A 95 -3.99 1.86 14.36
N PRO A 96 -4.67 2.75 15.11
CA PRO A 96 -4.40 4.18 15.06
C PRO A 96 -2.97 4.51 15.51
N VAL A 97 -2.33 5.45 14.81
CA VAL A 97 -1.01 5.99 15.17
C VAL A 97 -1.16 7.26 16.01
N THR A 98 -2.25 7.99 15.81
CA THR A 98 -2.58 9.22 16.53
C THR A 98 -4.09 9.41 16.55
N CYS A 99 -4.58 10.02 17.63
CA CYS A 99 -5.96 10.52 17.76
C CYS A 99 -6.01 12.04 17.88
N ASP A 100 -4.96 12.75 17.43
CA ASP A 100 -4.96 14.21 17.42
C ASP A 100 -6.08 14.75 16.50
N PRO A 101 -6.99 15.60 17.02
CA PRO A 101 -8.15 16.07 16.26
C PRO A 101 -7.77 16.92 15.04
N HIS A 102 -6.67 17.66 15.07
CA HIS A 102 -6.20 18.44 13.93
C HIS A 102 -5.71 17.51 12.82
N VAL A 103 -4.91 16.50 13.18
CA VAL A 103 -4.41 15.52 12.20
C VAL A 103 -5.56 14.74 11.57
N LEU A 104 -6.55 14.33 12.37
CA LEU A 104 -7.73 13.63 11.86
C LEU A 104 -8.56 14.50 10.91
N ALA A 105 -8.75 15.78 11.23
CA ALA A 105 -9.54 16.70 10.41
C ALA A 105 -8.84 17.12 9.10
N GLU A 106 -7.50 17.20 9.10
CA GLU A 106 -6.73 17.67 7.94
C GLU A 106 -6.33 16.54 6.97
N THR A 107 -6.38 15.27 7.41
CA THR A 107 -5.96 14.14 6.60
C THR A 107 -6.99 13.83 5.50
N LYS A 108 -6.64 14.14 4.24
CA LYS A 108 -7.50 13.92 3.06
C LYS A 108 -7.53 12.47 2.58
N GLN A 109 -6.46 11.71 2.80
CA GLN A 109 -6.29 10.32 2.37
C GLN A 109 -5.84 9.44 3.54
N PRO A 110 -6.71 9.21 4.54
CA PRO A 110 -6.32 8.49 5.77
C PRO A 110 -6.02 7.01 5.56
N PHE A 111 -6.40 6.45 4.39
CA PHE A 111 -6.38 5.01 4.10
C PHE A 111 -5.50 4.66 2.90
N VAL A 112 -4.40 5.40 2.69
CA VAL A 112 -3.36 5.04 1.72
C VAL A 112 -2.20 4.40 2.49
N PHE A 113 -1.86 3.16 2.12
CA PHE A 113 -0.78 2.38 2.71
C PHE A 113 0.15 1.92 1.58
N PRO A 114 1.30 2.58 1.37
CA PRO A 114 2.25 2.13 0.37
C PRO A 114 2.89 0.80 0.79
N LEU A 115 2.93 -0.14 -0.14
CA LEU A 115 3.66 -1.40 -0.01
C LEU A 115 4.93 -1.31 -0.83
N LEU A 116 6.08 -1.64 -0.23
CA LEU A 116 7.32 -1.71 -0.99
C LEU A 116 7.45 -3.14 -1.55
N VAL A 117 7.33 -3.29 -2.87
CA VAL A 117 7.27 -4.59 -3.54
C VAL A 117 8.40 -4.70 -4.56
N GLN A 118 9.17 -5.79 -4.49
CA GLN A 118 10.20 -6.12 -5.46
C GLN A 118 9.78 -7.34 -6.28
N VAL A 119 10.05 -7.30 -7.59
CA VAL A 119 9.82 -8.43 -8.51
C VAL A 119 11.17 -8.86 -9.06
N GLY A 120 11.51 -10.14 -8.90
CA GLY A 120 12.81 -10.70 -9.26
C GLY A 120 13.95 -9.94 -8.57
N ASP A 121 14.98 -9.63 -9.35
CA ASP A 121 16.15 -8.84 -8.92
C ASP A 121 16.01 -7.34 -9.24
N GLY A 122 14.79 -6.87 -9.53
CA GLY A 122 14.50 -5.47 -9.82
C GLY A 122 14.60 -4.55 -8.59
N GLU A 123 14.38 -3.26 -8.79
CA GLU A 123 14.25 -2.32 -7.68
C GLU A 123 12.89 -2.48 -6.98
N ALA A 124 12.85 -2.23 -5.68
CA ALA A 124 11.61 -2.26 -4.93
C ALA A 124 10.76 -1.00 -5.22
N VAL A 125 9.50 -1.21 -5.58
CA VAL A 125 8.57 -0.16 -6.02
C VAL A 125 7.48 0.03 -4.98
N ALA A 126 7.16 1.27 -4.66
CA ALA A 126 6.04 1.60 -3.79
C ALA A 126 4.71 1.46 -4.56
N VAL A 127 3.82 0.59 -4.08
CA VAL A 127 2.49 0.37 -4.65
C VAL A 127 1.44 0.54 -3.56
N ASP A 128 0.45 1.39 -3.79
CA ASP A 128 -0.62 1.60 -2.83
C ASP A 128 -1.44 0.33 -2.63
N LEU A 129 -1.66 -0.06 -1.37
CA LEU A 129 -2.52 -1.17 -1.01
C LEU A 129 -3.97 -0.88 -1.44
N PRO A 130 -4.55 -1.67 -2.36
CA PRO A 130 -5.90 -1.43 -2.81
C PRO A 130 -6.91 -1.80 -1.72
N LEU A 131 -7.75 -0.82 -1.36
CA LEU A 131 -8.84 -0.98 -0.40
C LEU A 131 -10.19 -0.68 -1.05
N SER A 132 -11.14 -1.59 -0.89
CA SER A 132 -12.53 -1.39 -1.27
C SER A 132 -13.23 -0.34 -0.39
N GLY A 133 -14.39 0.15 -0.84
CA GLY A 133 -15.22 1.06 -0.04
C GLY A 133 -15.65 0.46 1.30
N ALA A 134 -15.96 -0.84 1.34
CA ALA A 134 -16.31 -1.54 2.58
C ALA A 134 -15.13 -1.59 3.56
N GLN A 135 -13.94 -1.92 3.09
CA GLN A 135 -12.73 -1.94 3.93
C GLN A 135 -12.37 -0.54 4.45
N ARG A 136 -12.51 0.49 3.63
CA ARG A 136 -12.34 1.88 4.08
C ARG A 136 -13.37 2.26 5.14
N ALA A 137 -14.61 1.81 5.02
CA ALA A 137 -15.63 2.03 6.05
C ALA A 137 -15.28 1.33 7.37
N GLN A 138 -14.74 0.11 7.33
CA GLN A 138 -14.27 -0.59 8.54
C GLN A 138 -13.09 0.15 9.22
N LEU A 139 -12.17 0.72 8.44
CA LEU A 139 -11.07 1.54 8.97
C LEU A 139 -11.58 2.87 9.55
N GLN A 140 -12.59 3.49 8.92
CA GLN A 140 -13.25 4.67 9.45
C GLN A 140 -13.96 4.36 10.78
N GLU A 141 -14.64 3.21 10.87
CA GLU A 141 -15.30 2.75 12.09
C GLU A 141 -14.28 2.49 13.21
N LEU A 142 -13.13 1.91 12.88
CA LEU A 142 -12.02 1.75 13.83
C LEU A 142 -11.61 3.10 14.42
N LEU A 143 -11.38 4.12 13.59
CA LEU A 143 -11.01 5.46 14.07
C LEU A 143 -12.11 6.07 14.93
N GLY A 144 -13.37 6.00 14.50
CA GLY A 144 -14.50 6.54 15.27
C GLY A 144 -14.77 5.81 16.59
N ARG A 145 -14.35 4.56 16.72
CA ARG A 145 -14.44 3.79 17.97
C ARG A 145 -13.30 4.11 18.94
N VAL A 146 -12.11 4.44 18.43
CA VAL A 146 -10.89 4.57 19.25
C VAL A 146 -10.53 6.02 19.62
N CYS A 147 -10.88 7.04 18.82
CA CYS A 147 -10.32 8.41 18.95
C CYS A 147 -11.24 9.52 19.52
#